data_AF-A0A8S8XMN2-F1
#
_entry.id   AF-A0A8S8XMN2-F1
#
_cell.length_a   1.000
_cell.length_b   1.000
_cell.length_c   1.000
_cell.angle_alpha   90.00
_cell.angle_beta   90.00
_cell.angle_gamma   90.00
#
_symmetry.space_group_name_H-M   'P 1'
#
loop_
_entity.id
_entity.type
_entity.pdbx_description
1 polymer ?
#
loop_
_entity_poly.entity_id
_entity_poly.type
_entity_poly.pdbx_seq_one_letter_code
_entity_poly.pdbx_strand_id
1 'polypeptide(L)'
;MVAKSSPSEASKKAESSILNQMRNSSNNSKGRSSRQRVSDLTPNTEVKRLELVVLRRYPRRLVNSNNFTGSVAAACGRDETGIVGIVLWGEQVNSVNTGDIIRIEGGWCRQRSGELVVSTGKSGRLTVIDR
;
A
#
# COMPACT_ATOMS: atom_id res chain seq x y z
N MET A 1 29.45 56.18 1.34
CA MET A 1 28.57 55.35 2.20
C MET A 1 27.48 54.77 1.32
N VAL A 2 27.51 53.47 0.98
CA VAL A 2 26.49 52.86 0.09
C VAL A 2 25.29 52.43 0.93
N ALA A 3 24.15 53.08 0.73
CA ALA A 3 22.89 52.70 1.38
C ALA A 3 22.39 51.38 0.81
N LYS A 4 22.25 50.35 1.66
CA LYS A 4 21.57 49.11 1.31
C LYS A 4 20.07 49.38 1.27
N SER A 5 19.47 49.39 0.08
CA SER A 5 18.03 49.52 -0.11
C SER A 5 17.31 48.32 0.52
N SER A 6 16.35 48.60 1.40
CA SER A 6 15.50 47.58 2.02
C SER A 6 14.57 46.95 0.97
N PRO A 7 14.36 45.61 0.99
CA PRO A 7 13.48 44.94 0.03
C PRO A 7 12.03 45.43 0.15
N SER A 8 11.38 45.64 -0.99
CA SER A 8 9.98 46.05 -1.07
C SER A 8 9.04 44.99 -0.47
N GLU A 9 7.90 45.43 0.04
CA GLU A 9 6.91 44.57 0.71
C GLU A 9 6.36 43.47 -0.22
N ALA A 10 6.28 43.77 -1.53
CA ALA A 10 5.94 42.82 -2.58
C ALA A 10 6.99 41.69 -2.72
N SER A 11 8.28 42.00 -2.55
CA SER A 11 9.37 41.02 -2.60
C SER A 11 9.28 40.03 -1.43
N LYS A 12 9.00 40.53 -0.22
CA LYS A 12 8.85 39.69 0.99
C LYS A 12 7.62 38.77 0.91
N LYS A 13 6.54 39.24 0.28
CA LYS A 13 5.32 38.44 0.05
C LYS A 13 5.55 37.34 -1.01
N ALA A 14 6.34 37.62 -2.04
CA ALA A 14 6.71 36.61 -3.03
C ALA A 14 7.62 35.54 -2.42
N GLU A 15 8.63 35.94 -1.63
CA GLU A 15 9.54 35.01 -0.93
C GLU A 15 8.79 34.08 0.03
N SER A 16 7.88 34.62 0.84
CA SER A 16 7.05 33.83 1.74
C SER A 16 6.08 32.89 1.01
N SER A 17 5.52 33.33 -0.12
CA SER A 17 4.68 32.49 -0.98
C SER A 17 5.46 31.31 -1.56
N ILE A 18 6.68 31.55 -2.06
CA ILE A 18 7.56 30.52 -2.61
C ILE A 18 7.98 29.53 -1.52
N LEU A 19 8.36 30.02 -0.33
CA LEU A 19 8.71 29.15 0.82
C LEU A 19 7.54 28.27 1.26
N ASN A 20 6.32 28.81 1.28
CA ASN A 20 5.13 28.05 1.64
C ASN A 20 4.78 27.02 0.56
N GLN A 21 4.96 27.37 -0.72
CA GLN A 21 4.76 26.46 -1.86
C GLN A 21 5.78 25.32 -1.84
N MET A 22 7.04 25.58 -1.48
CA MET A 22 8.08 24.56 -1.27
C MET A 22 7.76 23.65 -0.07
N ARG A 23 7.28 24.21 1.05
CA ARG A 23 6.90 23.43 2.24
C ARG A 23 5.69 22.52 1.96
N ASN A 24 4.72 23.00 1.18
CA ASN A 24 3.57 22.20 0.76
C ASN A 24 3.93 21.12 -0.26
N SER A 25 4.89 21.40 -1.16
CA SER A 25 5.40 20.41 -2.12
C SER A 25 6.11 19.26 -1.42
N SER A 26 6.88 19.55 -0.36
CA SER A 26 7.55 18.53 0.46
C SER A 26 6.54 17.66 1.23
N ASN A 27 5.42 18.24 1.71
CA ASN A 27 4.34 17.47 2.34
C ASN A 27 3.58 16.55 1.37
N ASN A 28 3.64 16.79 0.06
CA ASN A 28 3.04 15.93 -0.96
C ASN A 28 3.88 14.67 -1.26
N SER A 29 5.11 14.58 -0.71
CA SER A 29 5.95 13.38 -0.80
C SER A 29 5.64 12.32 0.28
N LYS A 30 4.75 12.63 1.24
CA LYS A 30 4.29 11.69 2.29
C LYS A 30 3.33 10.59 1.78
N GLY A 31 3.13 10.48 0.46
CA GLY A 31 2.08 9.66 -0.15
C GLY A 31 2.48 8.27 -0.65
N ARG A 32 3.76 7.89 -0.64
CA ARG A 32 4.17 6.52 -1.01
C ARG A 32 5.09 5.94 0.05
N SER A 33 4.52 5.13 0.93
CA SER A 33 5.30 4.23 1.78
C SER A 33 6.29 3.45 0.92
N SER A 34 7.52 3.27 1.43
CA SER A 34 8.50 2.43 0.76
C SER A 34 7.96 1.02 0.60
N ARG A 35 8.33 0.36 -0.51
CA ARG A 35 7.99 -1.04 -0.75
C ARG A 35 8.59 -1.89 0.38
N GLN A 36 7.74 -2.61 1.10
CA GLN A 36 8.16 -3.67 2.01
C GLN A 36 8.39 -4.96 1.22
N ARG A 37 9.30 -5.80 1.70
CA ARG A 37 9.59 -7.13 1.14
C ARG A 37 8.95 -8.20 2.02
N VAL A 38 8.70 -9.37 1.45
CA VAL A 38 8.12 -10.52 2.19
C VAL A 38 8.99 -10.93 3.37
N SER A 39 10.31 -10.94 3.23
CA SER A 39 11.24 -11.28 4.32
C SER A 39 11.18 -10.32 5.52
N ASP A 40 10.73 -9.08 5.28
CA ASP A 40 10.68 -8.03 6.30
C ASP A 40 9.29 -7.96 6.97
N LEU A 41 8.36 -8.85 6.59
CA LEU A 41 7.04 -8.91 7.19
C LEU A 41 7.11 -9.47 8.60
N THR A 42 6.41 -8.79 9.50
CA THR A 42 6.22 -9.24 10.87
C THR A 42 4.76 -9.68 11.07
N PRO A 43 4.50 -10.71 11.88
CA PRO A 43 3.13 -11.13 12.14
C PRO A 43 2.41 -10.07 12.98
N ASN A 44 1.10 -9.92 12.73
CA ASN A 44 0.21 -9.02 13.47
C ASN A 44 0.59 -7.53 13.36
N THR A 45 1.10 -7.11 12.21
CA THR A 45 1.45 -5.73 11.92
C THR A 45 0.84 -5.24 10.61
N GLU A 46 0.84 -3.91 10.45
CA GLU A 46 0.39 -3.25 9.23
C GLU A 46 1.39 -3.45 8.07
N VAL A 47 0.86 -3.66 6.87
CA VAL A 47 1.60 -3.70 5.62
C VAL A 47 1.29 -2.43 4.84
N LYS A 48 2.19 -1.45 4.89
CA LYS A 48 1.99 -0.14 4.25
C LYS A 48 1.95 -0.24 2.73
N ARG A 49 2.89 -0.97 2.14
CA ARG A 49 2.97 -1.21 0.69
C ARG A 49 3.74 -2.49 0.41
N LEU A 50 3.11 -3.44 -0.27
CA LEU A 50 3.70 -4.72 -0.66
C LEU A 50 3.34 -5.02 -2.12
N GLU A 51 4.29 -5.49 -2.91
CA GLU A 51 4.07 -5.86 -4.31
C GLU A 51 4.50 -7.30 -4.54
N LEU A 52 3.60 -8.10 -5.12
CA LEU A 52 3.73 -9.54 -5.26
C LEU A 52 3.30 -9.99 -6.65
N VAL A 53 3.99 -11.00 -7.17
CA VAL A 53 3.49 -11.81 -8.29
C VAL A 53 2.57 -12.89 -7.72
N VAL A 54 1.36 -13.05 -8.26
CA VAL A 54 0.41 -14.08 -7.84
C VAL A 54 0.77 -15.42 -8.49
N LEU A 55 1.26 -16.34 -7.69
CA LEU A 55 1.68 -17.67 -8.16
C LEU A 55 0.51 -18.65 -8.31
N ARG A 56 -0.51 -18.53 -7.44
CA ARG A 56 -1.65 -19.45 -7.41
C ARG A 56 -2.86 -18.76 -6.80
N ARG A 57 -4.03 -19.02 -7.36
CA ARG A 57 -5.33 -18.71 -6.75
C ARG A 57 -6.09 -19.99 -6.44
N TYR A 58 -6.66 -20.09 -5.25
CA TYR A 58 -7.52 -21.19 -4.83
C TYR A 58 -8.99 -20.90 -5.16
N PRO A 59 -9.86 -21.93 -5.18
CA PRO A 59 -11.27 -21.74 -5.47
C PRO A 59 -11.95 -20.72 -4.54
N ARG A 60 -12.82 -19.91 -5.14
CA ARG A 60 -13.71 -18.99 -4.43
C ARG A 60 -14.60 -19.74 -3.45
N ARG A 61 -14.80 -19.15 -2.27
CA ARG A 61 -15.76 -19.59 -1.25
C ARG A 61 -16.68 -18.42 -0.89
N LEU A 62 -17.89 -18.73 -0.43
CA LEU A 62 -18.77 -17.75 0.19
C LEU A 62 -18.66 -17.89 1.70
N VAL A 63 -18.48 -16.76 2.38
CA VAL A 63 -18.45 -16.68 3.85
C VAL A 63 -19.61 -15.81 4.28
N ASN A 64 -20.33 -16.25 5.32
CA ASN A 64 -21.35 -15.47 6.00
C ASN A 64 -20.99 -15.43 7.48
N SER A 65 -20.62 -14.26 7.99
CA SER A 65 -20.18 -14.06 9.37
C SER A 65 -20.57 -12.66 9.84
N ASN A 66 -20.63 -12.44 11.15
CA ASN A 66 -21.00 -11.14 11.73
C ASN A 66 -20.11 -9.98 11.22
N ASN A 67 -18.87 -10.27 10.81
CA ASN A 67 -17.91 -9.25 10.38
C ASN A 67 -17.83 -9.08 8.86
N PHE A 68 -18.29 -10.06 8.09
CA PHE A 68 -18.21 -10.05 6.63
C PHE A 68 -19.11 -11.12 6.02
N THR A 69 -19.86 -10.70 4.99
CA THR A 69 -20.63 -11.59 4.11
C THR A 69 -20.22 -11.34 2.67
N GLY A 70 -19.71 -12.36 1.99
CA GLY A 70 -19.27 -12.24 0.60
C GLY A 70 -18.27 -13.30 0.16
N SER A 71 -17.66 -13.04 -1.00
CA SER A 71 -16.67 -13.91 -1.62
C SER A 71 -15.32 -13.82 -0.92
N VAL A 72 -14.66 -14.96 -0.73
CA VAL A 72 -13.29 -15.06 -0.23
C VAL A 72 -12.53 -16.08 -1.06
N ALA A 73 -11.27 -15.81 -1.36
CA ALA A 73 -10.36 -16.80 -1.94
C ALA A 73 -8.97 -16.68 -1.31
N ALA A 74 -8.28 -17.80 -1.17
CA ALA A 74 -6.87 -17.82 -0.84
C ALA A 74 -6.04 -17.68 -2.12
N ALA A 75 -4.87 -17.10 -2.01
CA ALA A 75 -3.86 -17.06 -3.07
C ALA A 75 -2.45 -17.14 -2.48
N CYS A 76 -1.47 -17.41 -3.33
CA CYS A 76 -0.04 -17.40 -2.98
C CYS A 76 0.63 -16.27 -3.77
N GLY A 77 1.30 -15.37 -3.06
CA GLY A 77 2.09 -14.29 -3.64
C GLY A 77 3.58 -14.50 -3.42
N ARG A 78 4.39 -13.98 -4.32
CA ARG A 78 5.85 -14.06 -4.22
C ARG A 78 6.50 -12.73 -4.59
N ASP A 79 7.59 -12.43 -3.92
CA ASP A 79 8.58 -11.45 -4.36
C ASP A 79 9.98 -12.07 -4.44
N GLU A 80 11.00 -11.25 -4.63
CA GLU A 80 12.40 -11.66 -4.69
C GLU A 80 12.94 -12.24 -3.36
N THR A 81 12.26 -11.98 -2.24
CA THR A 81 12.69 -12.37 -0.89
C THR A 81 11.94 -13.56 -0.31
N GLY A 82 10.74 -13.88 -0.81
CA GLY A 82 9.99 -15.01 -0.28
C GLY A 82 8.58 -15.18 -0.85
N ILE A 83 7.84 -16.08 -0.22
CA ILE A 83 6.45 -16.43 -0.55
C ILE A 83 5.57 -16.11 0.66
N VAL A 84 4.37 -15.60 0.39
CA VAL A 84 3.39 -15.26 1.41
C VAL A 84 1.98 -15.67 0.97
N GLY A 85 1.14 -16.10 1.92
CA GLY A 85 -0.27 -16.31 1.65
C GLY A 85 -1.00 -14.99 1.46
N ILE A 86 -2.02 -14.95 0.60
CA ILE A 86 -2.89 -13.79 0.39
C ILE A 86 -4.34 -14.22 0.64
N VAL A 87 -5.11 -13.38 1.32
CA VAL A 87 -6.57 -13.51 1.36
C VAL A 87 -7.21 -12.41 0.52
N LEU A 88 -7.93 -12.83 -0.53
CA LEU A 88 -8.70 -11.97 -1.41
C LEU A 88 -10.13 -11.87 -0.90
N TRP A 89 -10.66 -10.65 -0.81
CA TRP A 89 -12.00 -10.37 -0.31
C TRP A 89 -12.88 -9.72 -1.37
N GLY A 90 -14.16 -10.12 -1.40
CA GLY A 90 -15.18 -9.50 -2.23
C GLY A 90 -14.81 -9.50 -3.71
N GLU A 91 -14.75 -8.31 -4.30
CA GLU A 91 -14.44 -8.11 -5.72
C GLU A 91 -13.01 -8.52 -6.11
N GLN A 92 -12.06 -8.49 -5.15
CA GLN A 92 -10.67 -8.90 -5.38
C GLN A 92 -10.58 -10.35 -5.87
N VAL A 93 -11.53 -11.19 -5.46
CA VAL A 93 -11.60 -12.61 -5.87
C VAL A 93 -11.78 -12.75 -7.38
N ASN A 94 -12.47 -11.80 -8.01
CA ASN A 94 -12.76 -11.81 -9.45
C ASN A 94 -11.72 -11.01 -10.25
N SER A 95 -11.08 -10.01 -9.64
CA SER A 95 -10.15 -9.12 -10.34
C SER A 95 -8.71 -9.65 -10.41
N VAL A 96 -8.31 -10.50 -9.46
CA VAL A 96 -6.94 -11.04 -9.35
C VAL A 96 -6.84 -12.43 -9.97
N ASN A 97 -5.92 -12.62 -10.90
CA ASN A 97 -5.61 -13.89 -11.55
C ASN A 97 -4.20 -14.39 -11.20
N THR A 98 -3.94 -15.66 -11.47
CA THR A 98 -2.57 -16.20 -11.47
C THR A 98 -1.76 -15.50 -12.57
N GLY A 99 -0.54 -15.10 -12.25
CA GLY A 99 0.34 -14.32 -13.14
C GLY A 99 0.35 -12.83 -12.83
N ASP A 100 -0.76 -12.28 -12.31
CA ASP A 100 -0.89 -10.85 -12.03
C ASP A 100 0.19 -10.35 -11.06
N ILE A 101 0.69 -9.14 -11.31
CA ILE A 101 1.45 -8.39 -10.33
C ILE A 101 0.47 -7.51 -9.56
N ILE A 102 0.36 -7.73 -8.26
CA ILE A 102 -0.54 -6.99 -7.38
C ILE A 102 0.23 -6.07 -6.44
N ARG A 103 -0.41 -4.98 -6.04
CA ARG A 103 0.02 -4.09 -4.96
C ARG A 103 -1.02 -4.06 -3.86
N ILE A 104 -0.59 -4.32 -2.63
CA ILE A 104 -1.38 -4.17 -1.41
C ILE A 104 -0.89 -2.93 -0.67
N GLU A 105 -1.80 -2.01 -0.34
CA GLU A 105 -1.52 -0.80 0.43
C GLU A 105 -2.42 -0.73 1.67
N GLY A 106 -1.87 -0.36 2.83
CA GLY A 106 -2.60 -0.35 4.10
C GLY A 106 -3.17 -1.72 4.50
N GLY A 107 -2.49 -2.78 4.12
CA GLY A 107 -2.85 -4.16 4.40
C GLY A 107 -2.50 -4.59 5.82
N TRP A 108 -2.76 -5.85 6.12
CA TRP A 108 -2.50 -6.45 7.42
C TRP A 108 -1.86 -7.82 7.27
N CYS A 109 -0.77 -8.06 7.99
CA CYS A 109 -0.08 -9.34 8.07
C CYS A 109 -0.55 -10.10 9.31
N ARG A 110 -0.96 -11.37 9.14
CA ARG A 110 -1.25 -12.29 10.26
C ARG A 110 -0.41 -13.55 10.11
N GLN A 111 -0.22 -14.23 11.23
CA GLN A 111 0.28 -15.59 11.21
C GLN A 111 -0.89 -16.58 11.35
N ARG A 112 -0.89 -17.62 10.51
CA ARG A 112 -1.84 -18.73 10.60
C ARG A 112 -1.09 -20.04 10.43
N SER A 113 -1.15 -20.89 11.45
CA SER A 113 -0.49 -22.21 11.43
C SER A 113 1.00 -22.14 11.08
N GLY A 114 1.70 -21.12 11.59
CA GLY A 114 3.13 -20.89 11.32
C GLY A 114 3.43 -20.05 10.08
N GLU A 115 2.49 -19.91 9.15
CA GLU A 115 2.69 -19.19 7.89
C GLU A 115 2.20 -17.73 7.95
N LEU A 116 2.90 -16.83 7.27
CA LEU A 116 2.47 -15.45 7.10
C LEU A 116 1.41 -15.34 6.01
N VAL A 117 0.37 -14.57 6.31
CA VAL A 117 -0.75 -14.31 5.40
C VAL A 117 -1.08 -12.83 5.42
N VAL A 118 -1.12 -12.22 4.24
CA VAL A 118 -1.47 -10.81 4.05
C VAL A 118 -2.88 -10.65 3.47
N SER A 119 -3.52 -9.55 3.81
CA SER A 119 -4.80 -9.14 3.24
C SER A 119 -4.90 -7.62 3.23
N THR A 120 -5.90 -7.06 2.55
CA THR A 120 -6.16 -5.61 2.60
C THR A 120 -6.69 -5.13 3.95
N GLY A 121 -7.06 -6.03 4.87
CA GLY A 121 -7.72 -5.63 6.12
C GLY A 121 -9.02 -4.85 5.85
N LYS A 122 -9.43 -3.98 6.79
CA LYS A 122 -10.66 -3.19 6.70
C LYS A 122 -10.52 -1.93 5.82
N SER A 123 -9.34 -1.32 5.81
CA SER A 123 -9.08 0.00 5.19
C SER A 123 -8.08 -0.03 4.04
N GLY A 124 -7.38 -1.13 3.85
CA GLY A 124 -6.41 -1.27 2.78
C GLY A 124 -7.03 -1.52 1.42
N ARG A 125 -6.18 -1.53 0.40
CA ARG A 125 -6.57 -1.68 -1.01
C ARG A 125 -5.64 -2.65 -1.70
N LEU A 126 -6.19 -3.36 -2.67
CA LEU A 126 -5.44 -4.20 -3.60
C LEU A 126 -5.67 -3.65 -5.01
N THR A 127 -4.58 -3.46 -5.75
CA THR A 127 -4.61 -3.09 -7.18
C THR A 127 -3.79 -4.07 -7.99
N VAL A 128 -4.27 -4.43 -9.18
CA VAL A 128 -3.46 -5.15 -10.19
C VAL A 128 -2.66 -4.08 -10.93
N ILE A 129 -1.35 -4.16 -10.88
CA ILE A 129 -0.44 -3.18 -11.48
C ILE A 129 0.17 -3.66 -12.81
N ASP A 130 0.18 -4.97 -13.04
CA ASP A 130 0.61 -5.59 -14.30
C ASP A 130 0.00 -7.00 -14.48
N ARG A 131 0.03 -7.55 -15.70
CA ARG A 131 -0.50 -8.89 -16.05
C ARG A 131 0.40 -9.70 -16.96
#